data_AF-A0A936KMP3-F1
#
_entry.id   AF-A0A936KMP3-F1
#
_cell.length_a   1.000
_cell.length_b   1.000
_cell.length_c   1.000
_cell.angle_alpha   90.00
_cell.angle_beta   90.00
_cell.angle_gamma   90.00
#
_symmetry.space_group_name_H-M   'P 1'
#
loop_
_entity.id
_entity.type
_entity.pdbx_description
1 polymer ?
#
loop_
_entity_poly.entity_id
_entity_poly.type
_entity_poly.pdbx_seq_one_letter_code
_entity_poly.pdbx_strand_id
1 'polypeptide(L)'
;MLTIMLCGAADTSVVVSEFATVATALGADPWHFLSGDIFYLNNASASWRANSARSVAAADVVVFVVVRQYGEVSWTTELRQAVDDGTPFVILCLTDTYRSYLAAEADRPDPAAAVSQPIDPRLADTMRELERTYSFTIVQFDDATFSAVLRRELAKVFVHGIQALTSRARRESLASLLGNPDSLTAHDLHIAREVALDEFEDKRLRKAAITALAHRDGLDEDSTLSLVRSSEQGVARLSVELLDRLYRQRPPAHDFLAEIIDVAGDSDDVALSRRLVHSLFRLSLEDALAVACDMHVSDVGIKRRLVDHIETNLATILASHELRKAAELVLGRCLAPAGESPWKDRATAMLATLGS
;
A
#
# COMPACT_ATOMS: atom_id res chain seq x y z
N MET A 1 3.47 -27.23 17.24
CA MET A 1 4.91 -26.95 17.41
C MET A 1 5.32 -26.17 16.17
N LEU A 2 6.17 -25.15 16.29
CA LEU A 2 6.64 -24.40 15.11
C LEU A 2 7.34 -25.39 14.17
N THR A 3 7.09 -25.35 12.87
CA THR A 3 7.74 -26.20 11.88
C THR A 3 8.63 -25.36 10.99
N ILE A 4 9.92 -25.68 10.95
CA ILE A 4 10.88 -25.00 10.06
C ILE A 4 11.40 -26.02 9.07
N MET A 5 11.30 -25.70 7.78
CA MET A 5 11.66 -26.61 6.70
C MET A 5 12.94 -26.16 5.99
N LEU A 6 13.91 -27.07 5.83
CA LEU A 6 15.12 -26.84 5.04
C LEU A 6 14.91 -27.32 3.60
N CYS A 7 15.12 -26.42 2.66
CA CYS A 7 15.00 -26.64 1.23
C CYS A 7 16.34 -26.37 0.52
N GLY A 8 16.71 -27.21 -0.42
CA GLY A 8 17.89 -27.02 -1.26
C GLY A 8 18.32 -28.33 -1.93
N ALA A 9 19.45 -28.28 -2.64
CA ALA A 9 19.99 -29.45 -3.33
C ALA A 9 20.58 -30.49 -2.36
N ALA A 10 21.02 -31.64 -2.88
CA ALA A 10 21.51 -32.77 -2.07
C ALA A 10 22.75 -32.42 -1.22
N ASP A 11 23.53 -31.44 -1.66
CA ASP A 11 24.71 -30.93 -0.95
C ASP A 11 24.36 -30.04 0.26
N THR A 12 23.09 -29.72 0.50
CA THR A 12 22.64 -29.14 1.78
C THR A 12 22.81 -30.09 2.97
N SER A 13 23.07 -31.38 2.71
CA SER A 13 23.44 -32.37 3.74
C SER A 13 24.58 -31.90 4.66
N VAL A 14 25.46 -31.01 4.17
CA VAL A 14 26.57 -30.44 4.96
C VAL A 14 26.10 -29.50 6.08
N VAL A 15 24.93 -28.87 5.94
CA VAL A 15 24.38 -27.92 6.93
C VAL A 15 23.19 -28.46 7.73
N VAL A 16 22.69 -29.66 7.39
CA VAL A 16 21.50 -30.28 8.01
C VAL A 16 21.59 -30.35 9.54
N SER A 17 22.74 -30.81 10.08
CA SER A 17 22.91 -30.97 11.53
C SER A 17 22.88 -29.62 12.27
N GLU A 18 23.49 -28.60 11.67
CA GLU A 18 23.49 -27.24 12.22
C GLU A 18 22.09 -26.62 12.14
N PHE A 19 21.41 -26.81 11.01
CA PHE A 19 20.03 -26.40 10.82
C PHE A 19 19.11 -26.98 11.89
N ALA A 20 19.14 -28.31 12.08
CA ALA A 20 18.32 -28.99 13.08
C ALA A 20 18.61 -28.47 14.49
N THR A 21 19.89 -28.25 14.82
CA THR A 21 20.31 -27.67 16.11
C THR A 21 19.71 -26.28 16.33
N VAL A 22 19.75 -25.41 15.33
CA VAL A 22 19.19 -24.05 15.43
C VAL A 22 17.67 -24.08 15.51
N ALA A 23 17.00 -24.87 14.68
CA ALA A 23 15.53 -25.00 14.67
C ALA A 23 15.01 -25.53 16.01
N THR A 24 15.60 -26.62 16.53
CA THR A 24 15.22 -27.18 17.83
C THR A 24 15.50 -26.21 18.98
N ALA A 25 16.60 -25.44 18.93
CA ALA A 25 16.89 -24.41 19.93
C ALA A 25 15.87 -23.27 19.94
N LEU A 26 15.16 -23.04 18.83
CA LEU A 26 14.03 -22.11 18.72
C LEU A 26 12.68 -22.76 19.12
N GLY A 27 12.69 -24.01 19.55
CA GLY A 27 11.47 -24.77 19.89
C GLY A 27 10.69 -25.26 18.67
N ALA A 28 11.33 -25.33 17.50
CA ALA A 28 10.74 -25.83 16.27
C ALA A 28 11.04 -27.31 16.01
N ASP A 29 10.15 -27.92 15.22
CA ASP A 29 10.37 -29.19 14.54
C ASP A 29 11.15 -28.94 13.24
N PRO A 30 12.40 -29.44 13.11
CA PRO A 30 13.15 -29.32 11.87
C PRO A 30 12.65 -30.34 10.85
N TRP A 31 12.14 -29.86 9.72
CA TRP A 31 11.78 -30.69 8.58
C TRP A 31 12.84 -30.57 7.49
N HIS A 32 13.24 -31.70 6.92
CA HIS A 32 14.09 -31.69 5.73
C HIS A 32 13.97 -33.01 4.96
N PHE A 33 14.02 -32.92 3.63
CA PHE A 33 13.85 -34.12 2.78
C PHE A 33 14.95 -35.16 2.97
N LEU A 34 16.15 -34.74 3.38
CA LEU A 34 17.30 -35.63 3.51
C LEU A 34 17.14 -36.65 4.66
N SER A 35 16.35 -36.37 5.69
CA SER A 35 16.01 -37.35 6.75
C SER A 35 14.69 -38.07 6.51
N GLY A 36 13.86 -37.59 5.57
CA GLY A 36 12.50 -38.07 5.38
C GLY A 36 11.48 -37.47 6.36
N ASP A 37 11.87 -36.49 7.17
CA ASP A 37 10.99 -35.75 8.08
C ASP A 37 10.20 -34.70 7.29
N ILE A 38 9.20 -35.17 6.55
CA ILE A 38 8.34 -34.38 5.68
C ILE A 38 6.88 -34.85 5.76
N PHE A 39 5.94 -34.02 5.27
CA PHE A 39 4.55 -34.44 5.18
C PHE A 39 4.36 -35.42 4.01
N TYR A 40 4.19 -36.70 4.33
CA TYR A 40 4.10 -37.77 3.33
C TYR A 40 2.67 -38.29 3.15
N LEU A 41 2.17 -38.26 1.91
CA LEU A 41 1.01 -39.06 1.51
C LEU A 41 1.47 -40.33 0.80
N ASN A 42 1.06 -41.49 1.35
CA ASN A 42 1.26 -42.77 0.70
C ASN A 42 -0.01 -43.19 -0.04
N ASN A 43 -0.18 -42.74 -1.29
CA ASN A 43 -1.26 -43.19 -2.17
C ASN A 43 -0.77 -43.37 -3.61
N ALA A 44 -1.58 -44.03 -4.44
CA ALA A 44 -1.20 -44.45 -5.79
C ALA A 44 -0.91 -43.31 -6.78
N SER A 45 -1.27 -42.05 -6.44
CA SER A 45 -1.02 -40.87 -7.26
C SER A 45 -0.03 -39.89 -6.61
N ALA A 46 0.61 -40.26 -5.50
CA ALA A 46 1.57 -39.42 -4.81
C ALA A 46 2.80 -39.19 -5.69
N SER A 47 3.13 -37.92 -5.94
CA SER A 47 4.35 -37.52 -6.63
C SER A 47 5.27 -36.78 -5.67
N TRP A 48 6.58 -36.92 -5.90
CA TRP A 48 7.59 -36.25 -5.08
C TRP A 48 7.40 -34.73 -5.01
N ARG A 49 7.07 -34.11 -6.14
CA ARG A 49 6.76 -32.67 -6.22
C ARG A 49 5.50 -32.29 -5.43
N ALA A 50 4.46 -33.13 -5.47
CA ALA A 50 3.23 -32.87 -4.71
C ALA A 50 3.44 -32.98 -3.19
N ASN A 51 4.22 -33.96 -2.73
CA ASN A 51 4.57 -34.08 -1.31
C ASN A 51 5.46 -32.92 -0.85
N SER A 52 6.35 -32.45 -1.73
CA SER A 52 7.23 -31.33 -1.44
C SER A 52 6.48 -30.00 -1.32
N ALA A 53 5.61 -29.67 -2.29
CA ALA A 53 4.73 -28.50 -2.23
C ALA A 53 3.85 -28.51 -0.97
N ARG A 54 3.25 -29.66 -0.63
CA ARG A 54 2.45 -29.79 0.59
C ARG A 54 3.23 -29.60 1.88
N SER A 55 4.48 -30.05 1.91
CA SER A 55 5.36 -29.87 3.07
C SER A 55 5.69 -28.39 3.26
N VAL A 56 5.93 -27.65 2.18
CA VAL A 56 6.11 -26.19 2.20
C VAL A 56 4.86 -25.48 2.72
N ALA A 57 3.68 -25.81 2.18
CA ALA A 57 2.42 -25.21 2.61
C ALA A 57 2.08 -25.48 4.09
N ALA A 58 2.61 -26.57 4.66
CA ALA A 58 2.42 -26.94 6.06
C ALA A 58 3.53 -26.42 6.99
N ALA A 59 4.63 -25.88 6.45
CA ALA A 59 5.70 -25.30 7.23
C ALA A 59 5.35 -23.88 7.69
N ASP A 60 5.77 -23.51 8.89
CA ASP A 60 5.59 -22.14 9.39
C ASP A 60 6.67 -21.19 8.83
N VAL A 61 7.88 -21.71 8.59
CA VAL A 61 8.99 -20.99 7.95
C VAL A 61 9.78 -21.93 7.04
N VAL A 62 10.20 -21.44 5.88
CA VAL A 62 11.06 -22.19 4.95
C VAL A 62 12.45 -21.57 4.84
N VAL A 63 13.49 -22.40 4.87
CA VAL A 63 14.89 -22.00 4.76
C VAL A 63 15.45 -22.58 3.46
N PHE A 64 15.60 -21.75 2.44
CA PHE A 64 16.26 -22.13 1.19
C PHE A 64 17.77 -21.96 1.33
N VAL A 65 18.54 -23.01 1.04
CA VAL A 65 20.00 -22.98 1.12
C VAL A 65 20.62 -23.33 -0.23
N VAL A 66 21.42 -22.39 -0.74
CA VAL A 66 22.26 -22.56 -1.93
C VAL A 66 23.68 -22.91 -1.48
N VAL A 67 24.10 -24.16 -1.72
CA VAL A 67 25.49 -24.58 -1.51
C VAL A 67 26.23 -24.53 -2.83
N ARG A 68 26.29 -25.59 -3.63
CA ARG A 68 26.98 -25.62 -4.95
C ARG A 68 26.11 -26.22 -6.06
N GLN A 69 25.22 -27.14 -5.71
CA GLN A 69 24.40 -27.89 -6.67
C GLN A 69 23.05 -27.22 -6.92
N TYR A 70 22.53 -27.40 -8.14
CA TYR A 70 21.18 -26.98 -8.49
C TYR A 70 20.13 -27.99 -8.00
N GLY A 71 19.19 -27.51 -7.19
CA GLY A 71 18.08 -28.30 -6.63
C GLY A 71 16.79 -28.06 -7.39
N GLU A 72 16.51 -28.85 -8.42
CA GLU A 72 15.37 -28.64 -9.32
C GLU A 72 14.03 -28.52 -8.57
N VAL A 73 13.76 -29.42 -7.62
CA VAL A 73 12.51 -29.41 -6.84
C VAL A 73 12.43 -28.16 -5.96
N SER A 74 13.53 -27.77 -5.32
CA SER A 74 13.55 -26.61 -4.44
C SER A 74 13.24 -25.31 -5.15
N TRP A 75 13.81 -25.11 -6.34
CA TRP A 75 13.64 -23.85 -7.06
C TRP A 75 12.35 -23.83 -7.89
N THR A 76 11.97 -24.95 -8.51
CA THR A 76 10.81 -24.97 -9.42
C THR A 76 9.49 -25.31 -8.75
N THR A 77 9.52 -25.88 -7.53
CA THR A 77 8.33 -26.32 -6.79
C THR A 77 8.26 -25.65 -5.42
N GLU A 78 9.27 -25.83 -4.56
CA GLU A 78 9.20 -25.38 -3.16
C GLU A 78 9.16 -23.86 -3.03
N LEU A 79 10.05 -23.16 -3.76
CA LEU A 79 10.08 -21.70 -3.77
C LEU A 79 8.79 -21.11 -4.32
N ARG A 80 8.29 -21.65 -5.43
CA ARG A 80 7.02 -21.18 -6.03
C ARG A 80 5.87 -21.34 -5.06
N GLN A 81 5.77 -22.50 -4.42
CA GLN A 81 4.74 -22.74 -3.43
C GLN A 81 4.84 -21.78 -2.23
N ALA A 82 6.04 -21.54 -1.71
CA ALA A 82 6.23 -20.59 -0.61
C ALA A 82 5.82 -19.16 -0.99
N VAL A 83 6.11 -18.73 -2.22
CA VAL A 83 5.70 -17.43 -2.74
C VAL A 83 4.19 -17.35 -2.93
N ASP A 84 3.59 -18.35 -3.56
CA ASP A 84 2.16 -18.40 -3.86
C ASP A 84 1.29 -18.42 -2.59
N ASP A 85 1.73 -19.16 -1.56
CA ASP A 85 1.03 -19.26 -0.28
C ASP A 85 1.37 -18.10 0.69
N GLY A 86 2.39 -17.30 0.38
CA GLY A 86 2.91 -16.28 1.28
C GLY A 86 3.58 -16.86 2.54
N THR A 87 4.08 -18.09 2.47
CA THR A 87 4.82 -18.73 3.56
C THR A 87 6.11 -17.95 3.84
N PRO A 88 6.40 -17.52 5.08
CA PRO A 88 7.63 -16.83 5.39
C PRO A 88 8.86 -17.67 5.04
N PHE A 89 9.85 -17.09 4.39
CA PHE A 89 11.08 -17.81 4.04
C PHE A 89 12.34 -16.95 4.16
N VAL A 90 13.49 -17.64 4.24
CA VAL A 90 14.83 -17.04 4.17
C VAL A 90 15.63 -17.75 3.08
N ILE A 91 16.48 -17.00 2.37
CA ILE A 91 17.38 -17.53 1.35
C ILE A 91 18.81 -17.32 1.82
N LEU A 92 19.52 -18.42 2.05
CA LEU A 92 20.91 -18.45 2.46
C LEU A 92 21.77 -18.98 1.30
N CYS A 93 22.93 -18.37 1.05
CA CYS A 93 23.85 -18.82 0.01
C CYS A 93 25.27 -18.90 0.54
N LEU A 94 25.99 -19.98 0.21
CA LEU A 94 27.40 -20.09 0.52
C LEU A 94 28.16 -18.94 -0.15
N THR A 95 28.96 -18.20 0.61
CA THR A 95 29.69 -17.01 0.15
C THR A 95 30.48 -17.29 -1.13
N ASP A 96 31.18 -18.42 -1.20
CA ASP A 96 31.98 -18.77 -2.37
C ASP A 96 31.12 -18.99 -3.62
N THR A 97 29.93 -19.58 -3.47
CA THR A 97 28.99 -19.76 -4.58
C THR A 97 28.38 -18.44 -5.02
N TYR A 98 28.08 -17.56 -4.07
CA TYR A 98 27.63 -16.21 -4.38
C TYR A 98 28.69 -15.41 -5.14
N ARG A 99 29.97 -15.55 -4.75
CA ARG A 99 31.10 -14.98 -5.50
C ARG A 99 31.22 -15.56 -6.90
N SER A 100 31.05 -16.87 -7.08
CA SER A 100 31.02 -17.51 -8.40
C SER A 100 29.92 -16.94 -9.28
N TYR A 101 28.74 -16.69 -8.71
CA TYR A 101 27.62 -16.06 -9.40
C TYR A 101 27.97 -14.63 -9.86
N LEU A 102 28.45 -13.78 -8.95
CA LEU A 102 28.82 -12.40 -9.29
C LEU A 102 29.92 -12.32 -10.34
N ALA A 103 30.91 -13.23 -10.28
CA ALA A 103 31.96 -13.30 -11.29
C ALA A 103 31.43 -13.71 -12.67
N ALA A 104 30.40 -14.57 -12.73
CA ALA A 104 29.75 -14.97 -13.97
C ALA A 104 28.88 -13.86 -14.57
N GLU A 105 28.32 -12.97 -13.74
CA GLU A 105 27.54 -11.80 -14.18
C GLU A 105 28.41 -10.60 -14.57
N ALA A 106 29.70 -10.60 -14.24
CA ALA A 106 30.57 -9.47 -14.51
C ALA A 106 30.92 -9.35 -16.01
N ASP A 107 30.59 -8.22 -16.62
CA ASP A 107 30.97 -7.88 -18.01
C ASP A 107 32.49 -7.89 -18.25
N ARG A 108 33.29 -7.73 -17.19
CA ARG A 108 34.74 -7.89 -17.19
C ARG A 108 35.16 -8.71 -15.98
N PRO A 109 35.52 -9.99 -16.15
CA PRO A 109 36.01 -10.80 -15.05
C PRO A 109 37.32 -10.20 -14.51
N ASP A 110 37.37 -9.91 -13.22
CA ASP A 110 38.59 -9.49 -12.55
C ASP A 110 39.55 -10.70 -12.45
N PRO A 111 40.73 -10.68 -13.08
CA PRO A 111 41.68 -11.78 -13.01
C PRO A 111 42.22 -12.05 -11.59
N ALA A 112 42.09 -11.10 -10.66
CA ALA A 112 42.40 -11.31 -9.24
C ALA A 112 41.28 -12.01 -8.47
N ALA A 113 40.05 -11.97 -8.98
CA ALA A 113 38.89 -12.70 -8.46
C ALA A 113 38.76 -14.09 -9.10
N ALA A 114 39.88 -14.81 -9.24
CA ALA A 114 39.90 -16.15 -9.79
C ALA A 114 39.07 -17.10 -8.90
N VAL A 115 37.81 -17.28 -9.27
CA VAL A 115 36.90 -18.20 -8.60
C VAL A 115 37.40 -19.63 -8.83
N SER A 116 37.54 -20.41 -7.76
CA SER A 116 38.11 -21.77 -7.82
C SER A 116 37.26 -22.76 -8.63
N GLN A 117 35.95 -22.51 -8.80
CA GLN A 117 35.05 -23.33 -9.61
C GLN A 117 33.97 -22.49 -10.32
N PRO A 118 33.69 -22.75 -11.61
CA PRO A 118 32.57 -22.10 -12.30
C PRO A 118 31.23 -22.55 -11.71
N ILE A 119 30.26 -21.62 -11.66
CA ILE A 119 28.90 -21.88 -11.18
C ILE A 119 28.09 -22.69 -12.21
N ASP A 120 27.20 -23.58 -11.75
CA ASP A 120 26.21 -24.25 -12.62
C ASP A 120 25.34 -23.16 -13.29
N PRO A 121 25.21 -23.14 -14.64
CA PRO A 121 24.41 -22.14 -15.33
C PRO A 121 22.96 -22.05 -14.83
N ARG A 122 22.33 -23.18 -14.48
CA ARG A 122 20.95 -23.20 -13.96
C ARG A 122 20.87 -22.53 -12.59
N LEU A 123 21.90 -22.71 -11.77
CA LEU A 123 21.98 -22.05 -10.48
C LEU A 123 22.21 -20.55 -10.66
N ALA A 124 23.10 -20.14 -11.57
CA ALA A 124 23.30 -18.72 -11.90
C ALA A 124 22.00 -18.05 -12.41
N ASP A 125 21.24 -18.73 -13.28
CA ASP A 125 19.95 -18.25 -13.76
C ASP A 125 18.93 -18.10 -12.62
N THR A 126 18.89 -19.06 -11.70
CA THR A 126 18.02 -18.99 -10.51
C THR A 126 18.41 -17.82 -9.61
N MET A 127 19.71 -17.65 -9.33
CA MET A 127 20.20 -16.52 -8.51
C MET A 127 19.84 -15.17 -9.16
N ARG A 128 19.96 -15.07 -10.48
CA ARG A 128 19.53 -13.89 -11.24
C ARG A 128 18.03 -13.64 -11.14
N GLU A 129 17.21 -14.69 -11.21
CA GLU A 129 15.76 -14.59 -11.05
C GLU A 129 15.39 -14.12 -9.63
N LEU A 130 16.00 -14.69 -8.60
CA LEU A 130 15.80 -14.30 -7.20
C LEU A 130 16.09 -12.80 -6.97
N GLU A 131 17.20 -12.29 -7.51
CA GLU A 131 17.61 -10.89 -7.29
C GLU A 131 16.89 -9.90 -8.22
N ARG A 132 16.78 -10.19 -9.52
CA ARG A 132 16.26 -9.22 -10.50
C ARG A 132 14.77 -9.29 -10.70
N THR A 133 14.19 -10.49 -10.70
CA THR A 133 12.76 -10.67 -10.92
C THR A 133 12.00 -10.47 -9.62
N TYR A 134 12.43 -11.17 -8.57
CA TYR A 134 11.72 -11.17 -7.29
C TYR A 134 12.24 -10.15 -6.28
N SER A 135 13.43 -9.57 -6.50
CA SER A 135 14.07 -8.66 -5.54
C SER A 135 14.22 -9.26 -4.14
N PHE A 136 14.41 -10.58 -4.06
CA PHE A 136 14.62 -11.27 -2.79
C PHE A 136 16.03 -11.01 -2.25
N THR A 137 16.14 -10.96 -0.93
CA THR A 137 17.44 -10.83 -0.25
C THR A 137 18.09 -12.19 -0.10
N ILE A 138 19.28 -12.35 -0.71
CA ILE A 138 20.12 -13.54 -0.53
C ILE A 138 21.16 -13.25 0.55
N VAL A 139 21.12 -14.00 1.64
CA VAL A 139 22.02 -13.80 2.78
C VAL A 139 23.20 -14.76 2.68
N GLN A 140 24.41 -14.22 2.63
CA GLN A 140 25.62 -15.02 2.52
C GLN A 140 26.01 -15.66 3.87
N PHE A 141 26.55 -16.88 3.81
CA PHE A 141 27.16 -17.57 4.95
C PHE A 141 28.44 -18.30 4.51
N ASP A 142 29.34 -18.47 5.47
CA ASP A 142 30.48 -19.40 5.39
C ASP A 142 30.21 -20.64 6.26
N ASP A 143 30.93 -21.74 6.01
CA ASP A 143 30.79 -23.01 6.73
C ASP A 143 30.79 -22.83 8.26
N ALA A 144 31.67 -21.98 8.80
CA ALA A 144 31.79 -21.72 10.24
C ALA A 144 30.69 -20.81 10.82
N THR A 145 29.87 -20.19 9.97
CA THR A 145 28.93 -19.12 10.36
C THR A 145 27.47 -19.45 10.11
N PHE A 146 27.18 -20.58 9.43
CA PHE A 146 25.82 -20.97 9.03
C PHE A 146 24.83 -20.89 10.20
N SER A 147 25.14 -21.56 11.32
CA SER A 147 24.29 -21.53 12.52
C SER A 147 23.97 -20.12 13.04
N ALA A 148 24.96 -19.23 13.03
CA ALA A 148 24.80 -17.86 13.52
C ALA A 148 23.97 -17.00 12.56
N VAL A 149 24.22 -17.14 11.25
CA VAL A 149 23.46 -16.47 10.19
C VAL A 149 22.01 -16.94 10.21
N LEU A 150 21.77 -18.26 10.20
CA LEU A 150 20.42 -18.83 10.23
C LEU A 150 19.63 -18.33 11.44
N ARG A 151 20.21 -18.37 12.65
CA ARG A 151 19.56 -17.87 13.86
C ARG A 151 19.18 -16.40 13.74
N ARG A 152 20.07 -15.57 13.19
CA ARG A 152 19.83 -14.13 13.00
C ARG A 152 18.69 -13.89 12.01
N GLU A 153 18.69 -14.58 10.87
CA GLU A 153 17.66 -14.38 9.84
C GLU A 153 16.29 -14.91 10.30
N LEU A 154 16.23 -16.06 10.99
CA LEU A 154 14.99 -16.54 11.60
C LEU A 154 14.47 -15.59 12.68
N ALA A 155 15.35 -14.97 13.47
CA ALA A 155 14.94 -13.95 14.44
C ALA A 155 14.32 -12.72 13.77
N LYS A 156 14.81 -12.30 12.59
CA LYS A 156 14.19 -11.22 11.82
C LYS A 156 12.78 -11.60 11.34
N VAL A 157 12.60 -12.82 10.81
CA VAL A 157 11.27 -13.33 10.42
C VAL A 157 10.31 -13.26 11.61
N PHE A 158 10.75 -13.70 12.79
CA PHE A 158 9.94 -13.65 14.01
C PHE A 158 9.60 -12.22 14.44
N VAL A 159 10.56 -11.29 14.37
CA VAL A 159 10.33 -9.86 14.67
C VAL A 159 9.29 -9.27 13.72
N HIS A 160 9.39 -9.54 12.42
CA HIS A 160 8.40 -9.09 11.44
C HIS A 160 7.02 -9.69 11.71
N GLY A 161 6.95 -10.97 12.09
CA GLY A 161 5.71 -11.62 12.51
C GLY A 161 5.06 -10.93 13.72
N ILE A 162 5.85 -10.61 14.76
CA ILE A 162 5.35 -9.88 15.94
C ILE A 162 4.85 -8.48 15.56
N GLN A 163 5.58 -7.78 14.68
CA GLN A 163 5.17 -6.45 14.20
C GLN A 163 3.82 -6.53 13.48
N ALA A 164 3.65 -7.49 12.57
CA ALA A 164 2.40 -7.70 11.86
C ALA A 164 1.23 -8.04 12.81
N LEU A 165 1.45 -8.94 13.77
CA LEU A 165 0.46 -9.29 14.79
C LEU A 165 0.09 -8.08 15.66
N THR A 166 1.08 -7.28 16.07
CA THR A 166 0.87 -6.08 16.89
C THR A 166 0.07 -5.05 16.12
N SER A 167 0.41 -4.81 14.85
CA SER A 167 -0.33 -3.90 13.98
C SER A 167 -1.77 -4.34 13.79
N ARG A 168 -2.01 -5.64 13.56
CA ARG A 168 -3.36 -6.20 13.47
C ARG A 168 -4.15 -6.00 14.77
N ALA A 169 -3.58 -6.37 15.91
CA ALA A 169 -4.25 -6.21 17.21
C ALA A 169 -4.57 -4.73 17.53
N ARG A 170 -3.68 -3.81 17.15
CA ARG A 170 -3.92 -2.36 17.27
C ARG A 170 -5.08 -1.91 16.39
N ARG A 171 -5.16 -2.35 15.13
CA ARG A 171 -6.26 -2.03 14.22
C ARG A 171 -7.59 -2.58 14.74
N GLU A 172 -7.61 -3.82 15.23
CA GLU A 172 -8.81 -4.44 15.83
C GLU A 172 -9.27 -3.67 17.09
N SER A 173 -8.33 -3.25 17.94
CA SER A 173 -8.63 -2.40 19.10
C SER A 173 -9.18 -1.04 18.68
N LEU A 174 -8.55 -0.38 17.71
CA LEU A 174 -8.98 0.92 17.19
C LEU A 174 -10.41 0.86 16.64
N ALA A 175 -10.78 -0.20 15.92
CA ALA A 175 -12.12 -0.35 15.33
C ALA A 175 -13.25 -0.17 16.35
N SER A 176 -13.04 -0.64 17.59
CA SER A 176 -14.00 -0.48 18.69
C SER A 176 -14.11 0.96 19.22
N LEU A 177 -13.04 1.75 19.09
CA LEU A 177 -12.93 3.12 19.60
C LEU A 177 -13.40 4.18 18.59
N LEU A 178 -13.35 3.87 17.29
CA LEU A 178 -13.73 4.82 16.22
C LEU A 178 -15.19 5.31 16.33
N GLY A 179 -16.07 4.58 17.03
CA GLY A 179 -17.44 5.01 17.32
C GLY A 179 -17.54 6.20 18.29
N ASN A 180 -16.47 6.50 19.03
CA ASN A 180 -16.37 7.67 19.90
C ASN A 180 -15.03 8.40 19.67
N PRO A 181 -14.93 9.24 18.62
CA PRO A 181 -13.70 9.93 18.26
C PRO A 181 -13.12 10.77 19.41
N ASP A 182 -13.96 11.24 20.34
CA ASP A 182 -13.50 12.08 21.44
C ASP A 182 -12.60 11.36 22.45
N SER A 183 -12.69 10.03 22.49
CA SER A 183 -11.88 9.18 23.36
C SER A 183 -10.52 8.82 22.77
N LEU A 184 -10.27 9.11 21.49
CA LEU A 184 -9.05 8.69 20.79
C LEU A 184 -7.83 9.46 21.28
N THR A 185 -6.77 8.73 21.60
CA THR A 185 -5.45 9.29 21.93
C THR A 185 -4.70 9.71 20.66
N ALA A 186 -3.58 10.42 20.82
CA ALA A 186 -2.71 10.75 19.69
C ALA A 186 -2.16 9.49 18.98
N HIS A 187 -1.95 8.40 19.73
CA HIS A 187 -1.52 7.12 19.16
C HIS A 187 -2.64 6.47 18.32
N ASP A 188 -3.88 6.52 18.81
CA ASP A 188 -5.03 5.97 18.08
C ASP A 188 -5.30 6.75 16.79
N LEU A 189 -5.13 8.08 16.82
CA LEU A 189 -5.25 8.94 15.64
C LEU A 189 -4.16 8.66 14.61
N HIS A 190 -2.95 8.33 15.04
CA HIS A 190 -1.88 7.88 14.15
C HIS A 190 -2.25 6.56 13.44
N ILE A 191 -2.74 5.57 14.19
CA ILE A 191 -3.20 4.30 13.59
C ILE A 191 -4.41 4.54 12.68
N ALA A 192 -5.32 5.45 13.04
CA ALA A 192 -6.45 5.81 12.19
C ALA A 192 -5.99 6.40 10.85
N ARG A 193 -4.90 7.18 10.83
CA ARG A 193 -4.29 7.67 9.59
C ARG A 193 -3.75 6.53 8.74
N GLU A 194 -3.02 5.59 9.33
CA GLU A 194 -2.51 4.40 8.61
C GLU A 194 -3.67 3.59 8.01
N VAL A 195 -4.73 3.35 8.79
CA VAL A 195 -5.94 2.64 8.35
C VAL A 195 -6.65 3.39 7.23
N ALA A 196 -6.81 4.72 7.34
CA ALA A 196 -7.49 5.51 6.32
C ALA A 196 -6.77 5.44 4.97
N LEU A 197 -5.44 5.48 4.97
CA LEU A 197 -4.58 5.53 3.77
C LEU A 197 -4.30 4.15 3.15
N ASP A 198 -4.60 3.06 3.85
CA ASP A 198 -4.39 1.69 3.35
C ASP A 198 -5.48 1.32 2.33
N GLU A 199 -5.15 1.32 1.03
CA GLU A 199 -6.10 1.00 -0.05
C GLU A 199 -6.68 -0.41 0.01
N PHE A 200 -6.00 -1.35 0.68
CA PHE A 200 -6.41 -2.75 0.80
C PHE A 200 -7.21 -3.04 2.07
N GLU A 201 -7.38 -2.05 2.94
CA GLU A 201 -8.13 -2.18 4.19
C GLU A 201 -9.64 -2.18 3.97
N ASP A 202 -10.39 -2.74 4.93
CA ASP A 202 -11.85 -2.77 4.87
C ASP A 202 -12.45 -1.36 4.73
N LYS A 203 -13.27 -1.19 3.70
CA LYS A 203 -13.95 0.06 3.38
C LYS A 203 -14.67 0.69 4.57
N ARG A 204 -15.35 -0.10 5.41
CA ARG A 204 -16.11 0.46 6.54
C ARG A 204 -15.15 1.00 7.59
N LEU A 205 -14.08 0.26 7.86
CA LEU A 205 -13.04 0.67 8.81
C LEU A 205 -12.32 1.94 8.33
N ARG A 206 -11.94 2.01 7.05
CA ARG A 206 -11.35 3.21 6.42
C ARG A 206 -12.25 4.43 6.60
N LYS A 207 -13.54 4.30 6.28
CA LYS A 207 -14.51 5.40 6.42
C LYS A 207 -14.70 5.85 7.88
N ALA A 208 -14.70 4.92 8.83
CA ALA A 208 -14.78 5.25 10.25
C ALA A 208 -13.53 6.01 10.71
N ALA A 209 -12.34 5.60 10.26
CA ALA A 209 -11.08 6.28 10.55
C ALA A 209 -11.05 7.71 9.97
N ILE A 210 -11.46 7.90 8.72
CA ILE A 210 -11.57 9.23 8.08
C ILE A 210 -12.53 10.12 8.86
N THR A 211 -13.68 9.59 9.28
CA THR A 211 -14.66 10.32 10.08
C THR A 211 -14.06 10.77 11.42
N ALA A 212 -13.33 9.89 12.09
CA ALA A 212 -12.67 10.21 13.36
C ALA A 212 -11.56 11.26 13.19
N LEU A 213 -10.74 11.14 12.14
CA LEU A 213 -9.69 12.10 11.80
C LEU A 213 -10.26 13.48 11.51
N ALA A 214 -11.30 13.56 10.68
CA ALA A 214 -12.00 14.81 10.40
C ALA A 214 -12.60 15.46 11.66
N HIS A 215 -12.95 14.67 12.68
CA HIS A 215 -13.47 15.21 13.95
C HIS A 215 -12.37 15.73 14.88
N ARG A 216 -11.16 15.16 14.86
CA ARG A 216 -10.16 15.35 15.93
C ARG A 216 -8.86 16.03 15.52
N ASP A 217 -8.27 15.63 14.40
CA ASP A 217 -6.87 15.97 14.08
C ASP A 217 -6.71 16.57 12.67
N GLY A 218 -7.60 16.18 11.75
CA GLY A 218 -7.42 16.40 10.33
C GLY A 218 -6.18 15.67 9.79
N LEU A 219 -5.78 16.07 8.59
CA LEU A 219 -4.72 15.53 7.78
C LEU A 219 -3.94 16.64 7.10
N ASP A 220 -2.70 16.33 6.74
CA ASP A 220 -1.89 17.13 5.85
C ASP A 220 -2.39 17.03 4.39
N GLU A 221 -1.73 17.80 3.52
CA GLU A 221 -2.06 17.92 2.11
C GLU A 221 -1.97 16.58 1.38
N ASP A 222 -0.80 15.92 1.46
CA ASP A 222 -0.51 14.65 0.80
C ASP A 222 -1.50 13.56 1.21
N SER A 223 -1.76 13.42 2.51
CA SER A 223 -2.70 12.42 3.03
C SER A 223 -4.14 12.71 2.57
N THR A 224 -4.55 13.99 2.58
CA THR A 224 -5.90 14.37 2.13
C THR A 224 -6.07 14.07 0.65
N LEU A 225 -5.08 14.44 -0.17
CA LEU A 225 -5.10 14.22 -1.61
C LEU A 225 -5.10 12.72 -1.96
N SER A 226 -4.29 11.93 -1.25
CA SER A 226 -4.29 10.47 -1.38
C SER A 226 -5.69 9.87 -1.15
N LEU A 227 -6.40 10.34 -0.13
CA LEU A 227 -7.77 9.90 0.15
C LEU A 227 -8.79 10.35 -0.89
N VAL A 228 -8.64 11.54 -1.47
CA VAL A 228 -9.51 12.03 -2.56
C VAL A 228 -9.26 11.21 -3.84
N ARG A 229 -8.03 10.76 -4.06
CA ARG A 229 -7.60 9.88 -5.17
C ARG A 229 -7.85 8.39 -4.95
N SER A 230 -8.45 8.01 -3.81
CA SER A 230 -8.71 6.61 -3.47
C SER A 230 -9.44 5.89 -4.60
N SER A 231 -8.96 4.68 -4.93
CA SER A 231 -9.62 3.81 -5.91
C SER A 231 -10.99 3.33 -5.43
N GLU A 232 -11.19 3.31 -4.11
CA GLU A 232 -12.48 3.03 -3.49
C GLU A 232 -13.38 4.29 -3.51
N GLN A 233 -14.39 4.29 -4.38
CA GLN A 233 -15.30 5.42 -4.60
C GLN A 233 -15.99 5.93 -3.31
N GLY A 234 -16.34 5.03 -2.39
CA GLY A 234 -17.00 5.41 -1.14
C GLY A 234 -16.09 6.14 -0.15
N VAL A 235 -14.79 5.87 -0.17
CA VAL A 235 -13.74 6.59 0.55
C VAL A 235 -13.52 7.95 -0.09
N ALA A 236 -13.26 8.03 -1.39
CA ALA A 236 -13.05 9.30 -2.11
C ALA A 236 -14.21 10.29 -1.88
N ARG A 237 -15.46 9.82 -2.02
CA ARG A 237 -16.66 10.62 -1.76
C ARG A 237 -16.74 11.15 -0.32
N LEU A 238 -16.40 10.32 0.67
CA LEU A 238 -16.43 10.72 2.08
C LEU A 238 -15.35 11.76 2.37
N SER A 239 -14.14 11.55 1.86
CA SER A 239 -13.01 12.46 2.03
C SER A 239 -13.32 13.84 1.47
N VAL A 240 -13.93 13.91 0.29
CA VAL A 240 -14.42 15.17 -0.29
C VAL A 240 -15.54 15.77 0.55
N GLU A 241 -16.52 14.98 0.99
CA GLU A 241 -17.64 15.47 1.82
C GLU A 241 -17.17 16.07 3.16
N LEU A 242 -16.08 15.56 3.73
CA LEU A 242 -15.51 16.02 4.99
C LEU A 242 -14.31 16.95 4.82
N LEU A 243 -14.00 17.39 3.60
CA LEU A 243 -12.77 18.13 3.29
C LEU A 243 -12.55 19.37 4.18
N ASP A 244 -13.63 20.08 4.53
CA ASP A 244 -13.59 21.29 5.38
C ASP A 244 -13.08 21.03 6.80
N ARG A 245 -13.15 19.79 7.27
CA ARG A 245 -12.65 19.36 8.58
C ARG A 245 -11.45 18.43 8.48
N LEU A 246 -11.37 17.67 7.39
CA LEU A 246 -10.33 16.70 7.16
C LEU A 246 -9.01 17.37 6.81
N TYR A 247 -8.98 18.39 5.96
CA TYR A 247 -7.75 19.11 5.65
C TYR A 247 -7.41 20.07 6.79
N ARG A 248 -6.19 20.07 7.32
CA ARG A 248 -5.84 20.83 8.53
C ARG A 248 -5.31 22.25 8.27
N GLN A 249 -4.65 22.49 7.14
CA GLN A 249 -3.94 23.75 6.91
C GLN A 249 -4.91 24.87 6.50
N ARG A 250 -4.80 26.04 7.15
CA ARG A 250 -5.66 27.21 6.89
C ARG A 250 -4.81 28.48 6.78
N PRO A 251 -5.00 29.30 5.73
CA PRO A 251 -5.87 29.09 4.56
C PRO A 251 -5.36 27.93 3.68
N PRO A 252 -6.21 27.34 2.82
CA PRO A 252 -5.78 26.31 1.90
C PRO A 252 -4.81 26.84 0.84
N ALA A 253 -3.82 26.02 0.48
CA ALA A 253 -2.94 26.33 -0.64
C ALA A 253 -3.73 26.31 -1.96
N HIS A 254 -3.48 27.28 -2.84
CA HIS A 254 -4.17 27.36 -4.13
C HIS A 254 -3.90 26.12 -5.00
N ASP A 255 -2.64 25.67 -5.04
CA ASP A 255 -2.21 24.50 -5.80
C ASP A 255 -2.94 23.22 -5.33
N PHE A 256 -3.12 23.05 -4.02
CA PHE A 256 -3.89 21.95 -3.45
C PHE A 256 -5.34 21.94 -3.91
N LEU A 257 -5.99 23.10 -3.92
CA LEU A 257 -7.38 23.22 -4.35
C LEU A 257 -7.54 22.96 -5.85
N ALA A 258 -6.60 23.44 -6.66
CA ALA A 258 -6.55 23.16 -8.08
C ALA A 258 -6.42 21.65 -8.33
N GLU A 259 -5.50 20.98 -7.62
CA GLU A 259 -5.27 19.55 -7.76
C GLU A 259 -6.48 18.70 -7.33
N ILE A 260 -7.19 19.10 -6.27
CA ILE A 260 -8.46 18.44 -5.88
C ILE A 260 -9.54 18.60 -6.94
N ILE A 261 -9.63 19.77 -7.58
CA ILE A 261 -10.59 20.01 -8.66
C ILE A 261 -10.26 19.15 -9.87
N ASP A 262 -8.99 19.06 -10.25
CA ASP A 262 -8.54 18.21 -11.36
C ASP A 262 -8.87 16.74 -11.09
N VAL A 263 -8.55 16.23 -9.88
CA VAL A 263 -8.89 14.85 -9.49
C VAL A 263 -10.40 14.61 -9.55
N ALA A 264 -11.21 15.54 -9.08
CA ALA A 264 -12.67 15.39 -9.12
C ALA A 264 -13.25 15.52 -10.54
N GLY A 265 -12.60 16.30 -11.41
CA GLY A 265 -12.97 16.50 -12.81
C GLY A 265 -12.63 15.32 -13.71
N ASP A 266 -11.49 14.67 -13.45
CA ASP A 266 -11.03 13.49 -14.19
C ASP A 266 -11.67 12.18 -13.71
N SER A 267 -12.33 12.21 -12.55
CA SER A 267 -13.04 11.06 -12.00
C SER A 267 -14.32 10.73 -12.78
N ASP A 268 -14.50 9.47 -13.16
CA ASP A 268 -15.75 8.93 -13.74
C ASP A 268 -16.98 9.13 -12.83
N ASP A 269 -16.76 9.36 -11.54
CA ASP A 269 -17.81 9.66 -10.58
C ASP A 269 -18.20 11.14 -10.54
N VAL A 270 -19.20 11.53 -11.34
CA VAL A 270 -19.78 12.88 -11.34
C VAL A 270 -20.29 13.30 -9.94
N ALA A 271 -20.65 12.36 -9.06
CA ALA A 271 -21.08 12.68 -7.71
C ALA A 271 -19.94 13.26 -6.84
N LEU A 272 -18.68 12.94 -7.15
CA LEU A 272 -17.50 13.47 -6.46
C LEU A 272 -17.36 14.98 -6.70
N SER A 273 -17.32 15.41 -7.96
CA SER A 273 -17.31 16.82 -8.37
C SER A 273 -18.49 17.61 -7.76
N ARG A 274 -19.68 17.02 -7.74
CA ARG A 274 -20.87 17.64 -7.11
C ARG A 274 -20.73 17.84 -5.61
N ARG A 275 -20.07 16.91 -4.89
CA ARG A 275 -19.80 17.01 -3.45
C ARG A 275 -18.70 18.02 -3.17
N LEU A 276 -17.70 18.09 -4.04
CA LEU A 276 -16.57 19.00 -3.91
C LEU A 276 -17.01 20.45 -3.82
N VAL A 277 -17.95 20.89 -4.67
CA VAL A 277 -18.50 22.25 -4.62
C VAL A 277 -18.97 22.60 -3.21
N HIS A 278 -19.71 21.71 -2.54
CA HIS A 278 -20.21 22.00 -1.19
C HIS A 278 -19.08 22.19 -0.18
N SER A 279 -18.08 21.31 -0.23
CA SER A 279 -16.98 21.33 0.73
C SER A 279 -16.01 22.47 0.50
N LEU A 280 -15.75 22.87 -0.75
CA LEU A 280 -14.94 24.05 -1.08
C LEU A 280 -15.50 25.31 -0.44
N PHE A 281 -16.80 25.56 -0.62
CA PHE A 281 -17.45 26.76 -0.05
C PHE A 281 -17.51 26.75 1.48
N ARG A 282 -17.45 25.58 2.13
CA ARG A 282 -17.31 25.45 3.58
C ARG A 282 -15.88 25.66 4.07
N LEU A 283 -14.90 25.33 3.23
CA LEU A 283 -13.48 25.48 3.53
C LEU A 283 -13.08 26.96 3.52
N SER A 284 -13.39 27.67 2.43
CA SER A 284 -13.13 29.09 2.24
C SER A 284 -13.95 29.64 1.08
N LEU A 285 -14.77 30.67 1.32
CA LEU A 285 -15.58 31.31 0.26
C LEU A 285 -14.70 31.96 -0.81
N GLU A 286 -13.64 32.65 -0.39
CA GLU A 286 -12.72 33.36 -1.28
C GLU A 286 -11.99 32.38 -2.20
N ASP A 287 -11.37 31.36 -1.61
CA ASP A 287 -10.62 30.37 -2.38
C ASP A 287 -11.57 29.52 -3.24
N ALA A 288 -12.75 29.15 -2.74
CA ALA A 288 -13.73 28.40 -3.52
C ALA A 288 -14.17 29.14 -4.78
N LEU A 289 -14.42 30.45 -4.69
CA LEU A 289 -14.76 31.27 -5.86
C LEU A 289 -13.57 31.42 -6.81
N ALA A 290 -12.36 31.61 -6.28
CA ALA A 290 -11.16 31.70 -7.08
C ALA A 290 -10.96 30.43 -7.93
N VAL A 291 -10.96 29.25 -7.33
CA VAL A 291 -10.71 28.01 -8.08
C VAL A 291 -11.94 27.55 -8.89
N ALA A 292 -13.16 27.94 -8.51
CA ALA A 292 -14.36 27.72 -9.34
C ALA A 292 -14.30 28.47 -10.68
N CYS A 293 -13.50 29.54 -10.80
CA CYS A 293 -13.25 30.22 -12.06
C CYS A 293 -12.60 29.29 -13.10
N ASP A 294 -11.81 28.32 -12.66
CA ASP A 294 -11.05 27.40 -13.51
C ASP A 294 -11.70 26.01 -13.64
N MET A 295 -12.54 25.62 -12.67
CA MET A 295 -13.27 24.34 -12.67
C MET A 295 -14.05 24.10 -13.98
N HIS A 296 -14.01 22.89 -14.54
CA HIS A 296 -14.82 22.54 -15.71
C HIS A 296 -16.30 22.36 -15.35
N VAL A 297 -17.17 23.28 -15.77
CA VAL A 297 -18.58 23.32 -15.38
C VAL A 297 -19.52 22.83 -16.50
N SER A 298 -19.43 21.57 -16.90
CA SER A 298 -20.33 20.97 -17.91
C SER A 298 -21.60 20.37 -17.32
N ASP A 299 -21.51 19.73 -16.14
CA ASP A 299 -22.64 19.09 -15.46
C ASP A 299 -23.63 20.10 -14.86
N VAL A 300 -24.93 19.93 -15.15
CA VAL A 300 -26.02 20.78 -14.62
C VAL A 300 -26.08 20.74 -13.09
N GLY A 301 -25.72 19.60 -12.47
CA GLY A 301 -25.69 19.46 -11.03
C GLY A 301 -24.60 20.29 -10.35
N ILE A 302 -23.43 20.44 -10.98
CA ILE A 302 -22.35 21.33 -10.51
C ILE A 302 -22.81 22.78 -10.65
N LYS A 303 -23.31 23.18 -11.83
CA LYS A 303 -23.86 24.53 -12.10
C LYS A 303 -24.87 24.96 -11.04
N ARG A 304 -25.87 24.11 -10.76
CA ARG A 304 -26.91 24.41 -9.79
C ARG A 304 -26.35 24.63 -8.38
N ARG A 305 -25.38 23.81 -7.95
CA ARG A 305 -24.77 23.94 -6.62
C ARG A 305 -23.93 25.20 -6.49
N LEU A 306 -23.16 25.56 -7.52
CA LEU A 306 -22.42 26.81 -7.54
C LEU A 306 -23.36 28.01 -7.38
N VAL A 307 -24.45 28.03 -8.13
CA VAL A 307 -25.49 29.07 -8.04
C VAL A 307 -26.11 29.12 -6.65
N ASP A 308 -26.51 27.99 -6.07
CA ASP A 308 -27.10 27.93 -4.73
C ASP A 308 -26.12 28.44 -3.64
N HIS A 309 -24.81 28.13 -3.77
CA HIS A 309 -23.78 28.60 -2.84
C HIS A 309 -23.46 30.09 -2.99
N ILE A 310 -23.45 30.62 -4.21
CA ILE A 310 -23.31 32.07 -4.47
C ILE A 310 -24.51 32.82 -3.89
N GLU A 311 -25.72 32.33 -4.11
CA GLU A 311 -26.96 32.92 -3.57
C GLU A 311 -26.93 32.97 -2.03
N THR A 312 -26.55 31.86 -1.40
CA THR A 312 -26.45 31.76 0.07
C THR A 312 -25.45 32.76 0.66
N ASN A 313 -24.41 33.13 -0.09
CA ASN A 313 -23.34 34.03 0.37
C ASN A 313 -23.39 35.42 -0.28
N LEU A 314 -24.49 35.77 -0.94
CA LEU A 314 -24.58 36.96 -1.80
C LEU A 314 -24.24 38.26 -1.07
N ALA A 315 -24.68 38.42 0.19
CA ALA A 315 -24.39 39.62 0.98
C ALA A 315 -22.88 39.81 1.23
N THR A 316 -22.18 38.73 1.57
CA THR A 316 -20.72 38.73 1.77
C THR A 316 -19.99 39.01 0.46
N ILE A 317 -20.47 38.42 -0.64
CA ILE A 317 -19.91 38.62 -1.98
C ILE A 317 -20.05 40.10 -2.38
N LEU A 318 -21.23 40.71 -2.24
CA LEU A 318 -21.48 42.11 -2.60
C LEU A 318 -20.59 43.10 -1.83
N ALA A 319 -20.19 42.77 -0.61
CA ALA A 319 -19.31 43.61 0.21
C ALA A 319 -17.86 43.66 -0.29
N SER A 320 -17.43 42.73 -1.16
CA SER A 320 -16.07 42.65 -1.70
C SER A 320 -16.06 42.79 -3.23
N HIS A 321 -15.26 43.72 -3.75
CA HIS A 321 -15.13 43.90 -5.19
C HIS A 321 -14.50 42.69 -5.90
N GLU A 322 -13.50 42.06 -5.29
CA GLU A 322 -12.85 40.88 -5.88
C GLU A 322 -13.78 39.67 -5.88
N LEU A 323 -14.55 39.45 -4.79
CA LEU A 323 -15.53 38.37 -4.74
C LEU A 323 -16.67 38.57 -5.74
N ARG A 324 -17.13 39.80 -5.94
CA ARG A 324 -18.14 40.12 -6.97
C ARG A 324 -17.67 39.70 -8.35
N LYS A 325 -16.46 40.11 -8.75
CA LYS A 325 -15.87 39.74 -10.05
C LYS A 325 -15.75 38.23 -10.24
N ALA A 326 -15.28 37.51 -9.22
CA ALA A 326 -15.17 36.05 -9.28
C ALA A 326 -16.55 35.40 -9.42
N ALA A 327 -17.54 35.84 -8.63
CA ALA A 327 -18.91 35.34 -8.70
C ALA A 327 -19.57 35.62 -10.06
N GLU A 328 -19.36 36.81 -10.65
CA GLU A 328 -19.83 37.14 -11.99
C GLU A 328 -19.27 36.18 -13.05
N LEU A 329 -17.97 35.91 -13.00
CA LEU A 329 -17.31 34.99 -13.94
C LEU A 329 -17.87 33.57 -13.81
N VAL A 330 -18.01 33.06 -12.58
CA VAL A 330 -18.57 31.73 -12.31
C VAL A 330 -20.02 31.63 -12.78
N LEU A 331 -20.87 32.62 -12.48
CA LEU A 331 -22.27 32.63 -12.91
C LEU A 331 -22.39 32.72 -14.44
N GLY A 332 -21.57 33.54 -15.09
CA GLY A 332 -21.52 33.65 -16.55
C GLY A 332 -21.23 32.31 -17.23
N ARG A 333 -20.26 31.55 -16.69
CA ARG A 333 -19.93 30.19 -17.17
C ARG A 333 -21.06 29.19 -16.93
N CYS A 334 -21.75 29.29 -15.79
CA CYS A 334 -22.90 28.43 -15.50
C CYS A 334 -24.06 28.63 -16.48
N LEU A 335 -24.28 29.86 -16.95
CA LEU A 335 -25.38 30.22 -17.86
C LEU A 335 -25.15 29.87 -19.35
N ALA A 336 -23.92 29.54 -19.76
CA ALA A 336 -23.60 29.09 -21.11
C ALA A 336 -24.40 27.81 -21.51
N PRO A 337 -24.71 27.61 -22.82
CA PRO A 337 -26.05 27.25 -23.29
C PRO A 337 -26.49 25.86 -22.85
N ALA A 338 -27.66 25.83 -22.19
CA ALA A 338 -28.47 24.65 -21.91
C ALA A 338 -29.93 25.14 -21.79
N GLY A 339 -30.94 24.26 -21.76
CA GLY A 339 -32.37 24.65 -21.74
C GLY A 339 -32.80 25.57 -20.57
N GLU A 340 -34.04 26.05 -20.64
CA GLU A 340 -34.69 26.87 -19.60
C GLU A 340 -34.82 26.09 -18.28
N SER A 341 -34.52 26.75 -17.15
CA SER A 341 -34.61 26.13 -15.82
C SER A 341 -34.71 27.19 -14.71
N PRO A 342 -35.50 26.98 -13.64
CA PRO A 342 -35.70 27.99 -12.58
C PRO A 342 -34.44 28.49 -11.88
N TRP A 343 -33.37 27.67 -11.81
CA TRP A 343 -32.10 28.11 -11.22
C TRP A 343 -31.36 29.13 -12.10
N LYS A 344 -31.66 29.17 -13.41
CA LYS A 344 -31.08 30.16 -14.33
C LYS A 344 -31.69 31.53 -14.18
N ASP A 345 -32.98 31.59 -13.89
CA ASP A 345 -33.67 32.86 -13.61
C ASP A 345 -33.06 33.51 -12.36
N ARG A 346 -32.85 32.70 -11.31
CA ARG A 346 -32.13 33.13 -10.09
C ARG A 346 -30.70 33.59 -10.40
N ALA A 347 -29.94 32.80 -11.17
CA ALA A 347 -28.57 33.15 -11.55
C ALA A 347 -28.50 34.45 -12.38
N THR A 348 -29.45 34.67 -13.29
CA THR A 348 -29.54 35.88 -14.11
C THR A 348 -29.86 37.11 -13.27
N ALA A 349 -30.79 36.99 -12.31
CA ALA A 349 -31.10 38.06 -11.37
C ALA A 349 -29.90 38.42 -10.48
N MET A 350 -29.14 37.42 -10.01
CA MET A 350 -27.91 37.65 -9.25
C MET A 350 -26.85 38.36 -10.08
N LEU A 351 -26.63 37.95 -11.34
CA LEU A 351 -25.70 38.63 -12.26
C LEU A 351 -26.04 40.11 -12.45
N ALA A 352 -27.33 40.44 -12.59
CA ALA A 352 -27.77 41.83 -12.69
C ALA A 352 -27.49 42.64 -11.40
N THR A 353 -27.54 41.98 -10.25
CA THR A 353 -27.26 42.58 -8.93
C THR A 353 -25.76 42.75 -8.67
N LEU A 354 -24.92 41.85 -9.20
CA LEU A 354 -23.46 41.94 -9.05
C LEU A 354 -22.87 43.08 -9.91
N GLY A 355 -23.43 43.28 -11.11
CA GLY A 355 -22.99 44.30 -12.06
C GLY A 355 -23.53 45.72 -11.81
N SER A 356 -24.36 45.92 -10.78
CA SER A 356 -24.84 47.23 -10.29
C SER A 356 -23.97 47.74 -9.15
#